data_AF-A0A497PWR3-F1
#
_entry.id   AF-A0A497PWR3-F1
#
_cell.length_a   1.000
_cell.length_b   1.000
_cell.length_c   1.000
_cell.angle_alpha   90.00
_cell.angle_beta   90.00
_cell.angle_gamma   90.00
#
_symmetry.space_group_name_H-M   'P 1'
#
loop_
_entity.id
_entity.type
_entity.pdbx_description
1 polymer ?
#
loop_
_entity_poly.entity_id
_entity_poly.type
_entity_poly.pdbx_seq_one_letter_code
_entity_poly.pdbx_strand_id
1 'polypeptide(L)' 'MSDEEQERIDRYIEGNGLHCPWCESTDITADSLTPHDCGRDAHSNCECNNCGKRWIDHYTLTGMEEML' A
#
# COMPACT_ATOMS: atom_id res chain seq x y z
N MET A 1 -3.45 2.62 -18.26
CA MET A 1 -2.31 2.79 -17.33
C MET A 1 -1.11 3.19 -18.16
N SER A 2 -0.35 4.18 -17.70
CA SER A 2 0.90 4.59 -18.35
C SER A 2 2.08 3.76 -17.82
N ASP A 3 3.18 3.73 -18.57
CA ASP A 3 4.41 3.05 -18.15
C ASP A 3 4.93 3.60 -16.81
N GLU A 4 4.84 4.92 -16.59
CA GLU A 4 5.22 5.57 -15.32
C GLU A 4 4.34 5.14 -14.12
N GLU A 5 3.07 4.83 -14.36
CA GLU A 5 2.16 4.37 -13.31
C GLU A 5 2.51 2.95 -12.90
N GLN A 6 2.78 2.08 -13.88
CA GLN A 6 3.22 0.71 -13.64
C GLN A 6 4.56 0.65 -12.89
N GLU A 7 5.54 1.47 -13.29
CA GLU A 7 6.84 1.52 -12.62
C GLU A 7 6.74 1.88 -11.13
N ARG A 8 5.79 2.75 -10.76
CA ARG A 8 5.54 3.12 -9.36
C ARG A 8 4.92 1.97 -8.58
N ILE A 9 4.00 1.23 -9.19
CA ILE A 9 3.39 0.04 -8.58
C ILE A 9 4.46 -1.02 -8.33
N ASP A 10 5.28 -1.30 -9.35
CA ASP A 10 6.34 -2.31 -9.26
C ASP A 10 7.34 -1.95 -8.16
N ARG A 11 7.80 -0.69 -8.13
CA ARG A 11 8.69 -0.19 -7.08
C ARG A 11 8.10 -0.39 -5.68
N TYR A 12 6.84 0.00 -5.49
CA TYR A 12 6.14 -0.16 -4.21
C TYR A 12 6.09 -1.63 -3.74
N ILE A 13 5.72 -2.53 -4.65
CA ILE A 13 5.62 -3.97 -4.38
C ILE A 13 7.00 -4.57 -4.09
N GLU A 14 8.03 -4.22 -4.87
CA GLU A 14 9.40 -4.72 -4.69
C GLU A 14 9.99 -4.32 -3.33
N GLY A 15 9.63 -3.15 -2.80
CA GLY A 15 10.00 -2.74 -1.44
C GLY A 15 8.94 -3.07 -0.39
N ASN A 16 8.14 -4.12 -0.60
CA ASN A 16 7.18 -4.71 0.34
C ASN A 16 6.13 -3.72 0.89
N GLY A 17 5.80 -2.67 0.15
CA GLY A 17 4.86 -1.63 0.58
C GLY A 17 5.38 -0.73 1.72
N LEU A 18 6.69 -0.73 2.00
CA LEU A 18 7.27 -0.02 3.15
C LEU A 18 7.95 1.31 2.78
N HIS A 19 7.79 1.80 1.55
CA HIS A 19 8.41 3.02 1.07
C HIS A 19 7.51 3.79 0.10
N CYS A 20 7.76 5.09 -0.03
CA CYS A 20 7.00 5.97 -0.89
C CYS A 20 7.34 5.69 -2.37
N PRO A 21 6.37 5.38 -3.24
CA PRO A 21 6.62 5.12 -4.66
C PRO A 21 7.26 6.28 -5.42
N TRP A 22 7.15 7.52 -4.89
CA TRP A 22 7.65 8.74 -5.52
C TRP A 22 9.03 9.20 -5.04
N CYS A 23 9.40 8.92 -3.79
CA CYS A 23 10.62 9.47 -3.21
C CYS A 23 11.40 8.47 -2.34
N GLU A 24 10.96 7.21 -2.28
CA GLU A 24 11.61 6.10 -1.57
C GLU A 24 11.75 6.27 -0.05
N SER A 25 11.23 7.36 0.51
CA SER A 25 11.15 7.56 1.95
C SER A 25 10.28 6.49 2.61
N THR A 26 10.71 5.99 3.76
CA THR A 26 9.96 5.07 4.61
C THR A 26 9.07 5.79 5.63
N ASP A 27 9.09 7.13 5.66
CA ASP A 27 8.24 7.94 6.53
C ASP A 27 6.83 8.06 5.93
N ILE A 28 6.00 7.07 6.27
CA ILE A 28 4.67 6.85 5.72
C ILE A 28 3.68 6.72 6.88
N THR A 29 2.52 7.35 6.73
CA THR A 29 1.36 7.13 7.58
C THR A 29 0.31 6.40 6.78
N ALA A 30 -0.26 5.35 7.36
CA ALA A 30 -1.34 4.56 6.79
C ALA A 30 -2.50 4.52 7.76
N ASP A 31 -3.72 4.68 7.25
CA ASP A 31 -4.94 4.52 8.03
C ASP A 31 -5.23 3.04 8.33
N SER A 32 -6.25 2.79 9.15
CA SER A 32 -6.75 1.43 9.38
C SER A 32 -7.26 0.78 8.08
N LEU A 33 -7.09 -0.55 7.97
CA LEU A 33 -7.61 -1.32 6.85
C LEU A 33 -9.15 -1.23 6.81
N THR A 34 -9.66 -0.78 5.67
CA THR A 34 -11.09 -0.74 5.36
C THR A 34 -11.42 -1.94 4.46
N PRO A 35 -12.32 -2.85 4.88
CA PRO A 35 -12.73 -3.96 4.05
C PRO A 35 -13.57 -3.49 2.85
N HIS A 36 -13.39 -4.13 1.69
CA HIS A 36 -14.30 -4.00 0.56
C HIS A 36 -15.48 -4.98 0.69
N ASP A 37 -16.63 -4.60 0.11
CA ASP A 37 -17.89 -5.35 0.17
C ASP A 37 -17.81 -6.79 -0.36
N CYS A 38 -16.79 -7.12 -1.16
CA CYS A 38 -16.56 -8.44 -1.75
C CYS A 38 -15.79 -9.43 -0.84
N GLY A 39 -15.49 -9.05 0.40
CA GLY A 39 -15.22 -9.98 1.50
C GLY A 39 -13.79 -10.55 1.62
N ARG A 40 -12.92 -10.33 0.63
CA ARG A 40 -11.49 -10.73 0.70
C ARG A 40 -10.49 -9.62 0.40
N ASP A 41 -10.98 -8.44 0.03
CA ASP A 41 -10.13 -7.30 -0.29
C ASP A 41 -10.27 -6.26 0.82
N ALA A 42 -9.16 -5.61 1.16
CA ALA A 42 -9.12 -4.48 2.07
C ALA A 42 -8.21 -3.41 1.48
N HIS A 43 -8.37 -2.17 1.92
CA HIS A 43 -7.51 -1.08 1.49
C HIS A 43 -7.16 -0.15 2.65
N SER A 44 -6.02 0.54 2.53
CA SER A 44 -5.63 1.63 3.43
C SER A 44 -5.28 2.87 2.62
N ASN A 45 -5.56 4.05 3.17
CA ASN A 45 -5.06 5.30 2.61
C ASN A 45 -3.69 5.57 3.19
N CYS A 46 -2.71 5.79 2.32
CA CYS A 46 -1.35 6.07 2.70
C CYS A 46 -0.96 7.49 2.31
N GLU A 47 -0.12 8.11 3.13
CA GLU A 47 0.51 9.40 2.88
C GLU A 47 2.00 9.33 3.22
N CYS A 48 2.83 9.86 2.33
CA CYS A 48 4.25 10.05 2.61
C CYS A 48 4.45 11.41 3.28
N ASN A 49 4.95 11.40 4.52
CA ASN A 49 5.17 12.61 5.30
C ASN A 49 6.34 13.46 4.75
N ASN A 50 7.23 12.86 3.96
CA ASN A 50 8.36 13.56 3.33
C ASN A 50 7.95 14.35 2.07
N CYS A 51 7.17 13.76 1.16
CA CYS A 51 6.83 14.41 -0.13
C CYS A 51 5.35 14.77 -0.29
N GLY A 52 4.49 14.42 0.67
CA GLY A 52 3.06 14.74 0.69
C GLY A 52 2.21 13.99 -0.34
N LYS A 53 2.76 12.97 -1.01
CA LYS A 53 1.99 12.13 -1.94
C LYS A 53 1.09 11.17 -1.17
N ARG A 54 -0.09 10.92 -1.74
CA ARG A 54 -1.14 10.07 -1.18
C ARG A 54 -1.51 8.98 -2.17
N TRP A 55 -1.76 7.78 -1.68
CA TRP A 55 -2.17 6.63 -2.49
C TRP A 55 -3.08 5.68 -1.70
N ILE A 56 -3.71 4.74 -2.41
CA ILE A 56 -4.47 3.65 -1.81
C ILE A 56 -3.61 2.39 -1.91
N ASP A 57 -3.37 1.77 -0.77
CA ASP A 57 -2.72 0.48 -0.68
C ASP A 57 -3.78 -0.62 -0.63
N HIS A 58 -3.63 -1.65 -1.48
CA HIS A 58 -4.62 -2.69 -1.69
C HIS A 58 -4.09 -4.02 -1.19
N TYR A 59 -4.90 -4.66 -0.34
CA TYR A 59 -4.59 -5.94 0.29
C TYR A 59 -5.62 -6.98 -0.13
N THR A 60 -5.15 -8.20 -0.38
CA THR A 60 -5.99 -9.39 -0.47
C THR A 60 -5.71 -10.27 0.73
N LEU A 61 -6.74 -10.55 1.53
CA LEU A 61 -6.64 -11.45 2.67
C LEU A 61 -6.51 -12.89 2.17
N THR A 62 -5.36 -13.50 2.41
CA THR A 62 -5.04 -14.86 1.95
C THR A 62 -5.23 -15.94 3.00
N GLY A 63 -5.32 -15.57 4.28
CA GLY A 63 -5.50 -16.49 5.40
C GLY A 63 -5.31 -15.81 6.76
N MET A 64 -5.34 -16.61 7.81
CA MET A 64 -4.99 -16.22 9.18
C MET A 64 -4.37 -17.44 9.88
N GLU A 65 -3.44 -17.21 10.79
CA GLU A 65 -2.91 -18.25 11.67
C GLU A 65 -3.01 -17.81 13.14
N GLU A 66 -3.30 -18.76 14.02
CA GLU A 66 -3.29 -18.54 15.46
C GLU A 66 -1.86 -18.69 15.95
N MET A 67 -1.35 -17.69 16.67
CA MET A 67 -0.03 -17.78 17.32
C MET A 67 -0.19 -18.51 18.67
N LEU A 68 0.45 -19.68 18.79
CA LEU A 68 0.49 -20.50 20.01
C LEU A 68 1.69 -20.15 20.91
#